data_AF-A0A7V9U7Q5-F1
#
_entry.id   AF-A0A7V9U7Q5-F1
#
_cell.length_a   1.000
_cell.length_b   1.000
_cell.length_c   1.000
_cell.angle_alpha   90.00
_cell.angle_beta   90.00
_cell.angle_gamma   90.00
#
_symmetry.space_group_name_H-M   'P 1'
#
loop_
_entity.id
_entity.type
_entity.pdbx_description
1 polymer ?
#
loop_
_entity_poly.entity_id
_entity_poly.type
_entity_poly.pdbx_seq_one_letter_code
_entity_poly.pdbx_strand_id
1 'polypeptide(L)'
;ARCDINKHTYSPPPKPASCNFDWGQSLQVHKRARFICVSDTVAISDGVLQYGDSLRVGTKKCTSRRSGMVCRNLRTEHGFRLSRADVDRF
;
A
#
# COMPACT_ATOMS: atom_id res chain seq x y z
N ALA A 1 2.59 3.67 6.89
CA ALA A 1 2.26 2.33 6.38
C ALA A 1 2.64 2.30 4.91
N ARG A 2 3.33 1.24 4.50
CA ARG A 2 3.68 0.92 3.11
C ARG A 2 3.09 -0.46 2.82
N CYS A 3 2.55 -0.63 1.62
CA CYS A 3 2.19 -1.94 1.08
C CYS A 3 2.71 -2.06 -0.34
N ASP A 4 3.22 -3.25 -0.64
CA ASP A 4 3.70 -3.65 -1.94
C ASP A 4 2.82 -4.82 -2.43
N ILE A 5 2.47 -4.83 -3.71
CA ILE A 5 1.69 -5.92 -4.29
C ILE A 5 2.43 -6.54 -5.47
N ASN A 6 2.78 -7.82 -5.36
CA ASN A 6 3.61 -8.49 -6.36
C ASN A 6 2.92 -8.66 -7.72
N LYS A 7 1.60 -8.81 -7.73
CA LYS A 7 0.80 -9.02 -8.94
C LYS A 7 -0.47 -8.19 -8.86
N HIS A 8 -0.71 -7.37 -9.87
CA HIS A 8 -1.91 -6.58 -10.01
C HIS A 8 -2.36 -6.47 -11.47
N THR A 9 -3.62 -6.11 -11.67
CA THR A 9 -4.24 -5.86 -12.98
C THR A 9 -4.78 -4.45 -13.11
N TYR A 10 -4.79 -3.65 -12.03
CA TYR A 10 -5.12 -2.23 -12.12
C TYR A 10 -4.06 -1.45 -12.91
N SER A 11 -4.45 -0.31 -13.46
CA SER A 11 -3.54 0.63 -14.12
C SER A 11 -3.08 1.71 -13.15
N PRO A 12 -1.81 1.71 -12.69
CA PRO A 12 -1.28 2.80 -11.88
C PRO A 12 -1.20 4.10 -12.69
N PRO A 13 -1.09 5.27 -12.04
CA PRO A 13 -0.83 6.53 -12.74
C PRO A 13 0.52 6.46 -13.49
N PRO A 14 0.72 7.33 -14.50
CA PRO A 14 1.97 7.39 -15.25
C PRO A 14 3.20 7.48 -14.32
N LYS A 15 4.24 6.72 -14.66
CA LYS A 15 5.52 6.75 -13.92
C LYS A 15 6.14 8.14 -14.04
N PRO A 16 6.43 8.84 -12.93
CA PRO A 16 7.08 10.13 -12.97
C PRO A 16 8.46 10.05 -13.59
N ALA A 17 8.87 11.07 -14.36
CA ALA A 17 10.22 11.15 -14.95
C ALA A 17 11.34 11.13 -13.90
N SER A 18 11.06 11.60 -12.68
CA SER A 18 11.99 11.57 -11.54
C SER A 18 12.16 10.17 -10.93
N CYS A 19 11.40 9.17 -11.37
CA CYS A 19 11.48 7.81 -10.85
C CYS A 19 12.35 6.94 -11.76
N ASN A 20 13.56 6.61 -11.30
CA ASN A 20 14.47 5.74 -12.04
C ASN A 20 14.26 4.25 -11.75
N PHE A 21 13.30 3.89 -10.89
CA PHE A 21 13.12 2.53 -10.37
C PHE A 21 11.69 2.01 -10.54
N ASP A 22 11.31 0.99 -9.78
CA ASP A 22 10.02 0.33 -9.88
C ASP A 22 8.87 1.26 -9.47
N TRP A 23 7.78 1.21 -10.24
CA TRP A 23 6.60 2.06 -10.06
C TRP A 23 5.30 1.26 -10.24
N GLY A 24 4.28 1.58 -9.45
CA GLY A 24 2.93 1.05 -9.62
C GLY A 24 2.54 -0.09 -8.68
N GLN A 25 3.50 -0.82 -8.10
CA GLN A 25 3.19 -1.85 -7.08
C GLN A 25 3.19 -1.34 -5.63
N SER A 26 3.77 -0.19 -5.37
CA SER A 26 4.07 0.26 -4.00
C SER A 26 3.29 1.52 -3.65
N LEU A 27 2.50 1.45 -2.57
CA LEU A 27 1.81 2.60 -1.99
C LEU A 27 2.27 2.87 -0.57
N GLN A 28 2.27 4.15 -0.22
CA GLN A 28 2.59 4.61 1.13
C GLN A 28 1.63 5.70 1.59
N VAL A 29 1.28 5.65 2.87
CA VAL A 29 0.53 6.72 3.53
C VAL A 29 1.32 7.36 4.67
N HIS A 30 1.69 8.62 4.45
CA HIS A 30 2.13 9.57 5.48
C HIS A 30 0.99 10.53 5.81
N LYS A 31 1.01 11.76 5.28
CA LYS A 31 -0.11 12.71 5.36
C LYS A 31 -1.22 12.36 4.36
N ARG A 32 -0.87 11.86 3.18
CA ARG A 32 -1.78 11.34 2.14
C ARG A 32 -1.24 10.03 1.58
N ALA A 33 -2.10 9.26 0.94
CA ALA A 33 -1.71 8.07 0.21
C ALA A 33 -1.16 8.41 -1.18
N ARG A 34 -0.06 7.76 -1.59
CA ARG A 34 0.57 7.93 -2.90
C ARG A 34 1.30 6.68 -3.35
N PHE A 35 1.45 6.54 -4.66
CA PHE A 35 2.45 5.64 -5.24
C PHE A 35 3.86 6.16 -4.94
N ILE A 36 4.79 5.24 -4.73
CA ILE A 36 6.20 5.56 -4.46
C ILE A 36 7.10 4.86 -5.48
N CYS A 37 8.22 5.51 -5.78
CA CYS A 37 9.30 4.93 -6.57
C CYS A 37 10.18 4.08 -5.65
N VAL A 38 10.51 2.84 -6.04
CA VAL A 38 11.22 1.90 -5.17
C VAL A 38 12.35 1.22 -5.94
N SER A 39 13.60 1.28 -5.45
CA SER A 39 14.75 0.56 -6.02
C SER A 39 14.82 -0.88 -5.55
N ASP A 40 14.74 -1.08 -4.24
CA ASP A 40 14.94 -2.37 -3.61
C ASP A 40 13.71 -2.68 -2.75
N THR A 41 12.94 -3.68 -3.16
CA THR A 41 11.87 -4.21 -2.33
C THR A 41 12.41 -5.39 -1.55
N VAL A 42 12.73 -5.20 -0.27
CA VAL A 42 12.88 -6.34 0.64
C VAL A 42 11.46 -6.79 0.99
N ALA A 43 10.99 -7.86 0.34
CA ALA A 43 9.76 -8.52 0.72
C ALA A 43 9.96 -9.24 2.06
N ILE A 44 9.88 -8.50 3.17
CA ILE A 44 9.85 -9.07 4.51
C ILE A 44 8.39 -9.44 4.80
N SER A 45 8.07 -10.73 4.86
CA SER A 45 6.79 -11.19 5.39
C SER A 45 6.98 -11.77 6.78
N ASP A 46 6.71 -10.99 7.81
CA ASP A 46 6.71 -11.45 9.22
C ASP A 46 5.42 -12.23 9.55
N GLY A 47 4.91 -13.04 8.61
CA GLY A 47 3.68 -13.82 8.74
C GLY A 47 2.52 -13.32 7.88
N VAL A 48 1.50 -14.17 7.76
CA VAL A 48 0.29 -13.92 6.96
C VAL A 48 -0.85 -13.46 7.88
N LEU A 49 -1.45 -12.31 7.59
CA LEU A 49 -2.65 -11.83 8.30
C LEU A 49 -3.91 -12.52 7.77
N GLN A 50 -4.72 -13.09 8.66
CA GLN A 50 -6.04 -13.59 8.29
C GLN A 50 -6.96 -12.42 7.90
N TYR A 51 -8.02 -12.70 7.17
CA TYR A 51 -9.03 -11.68 6.89
C TYR A 51 -9.70 -11.21 8.17
N GLY A 52 -9.75 -9.90 8.38
CA GLY A 52 -10.21 -9.25 9.61
C GLY A 52 -9.06 -8.77 10.49
N ASP A 53 -7.90 -9.42 10.42
CA ASP A 53 -6.75 -9.09 11.24
C ASP A 53 -6.09 -7.79 10.79
N SER A 54 -5.40 -7.17 11.75
CA SER A 54 -4.71 -5.90 11.52
C SER A 54 -3.32 -5.89 12.11
N LEU A 55 -2.38 -5.32 11.37
CA LEU A 55 -1.08 -4.91 11.87
C LEU A 55 -1.09 -3.41 12.15
N ARG A 56 -0.53 -3.00 13.29
CA ARG A 56 -0.40 -1.59 13.66
C ARG A 56 1.02 -1.26 14.08
N VAL A 57 1.57 -0.19 13.51
CA VAL A 57 2.87 0.39 13.87
C VAL A 57 2.66 1.88 14.12
N GLY A 58 2.79 2.30 15.38
CA GLY A 58 2.50 3.67 15.81
C GLY A 58 1.07 4.09 15.43
N THR A 59 0.95 5.15 14.61
CA THR A 59 -0.32 5.71 14.11
C THR A 59 -0.80 5.08 12.80
N LYS A 60 -0.11 4.06 12.29
CA LYS A 60 -0.43 3.44 11.01
C LYS A 60 -1.03 2.06 11.27
N LYS A 61 -2.21 1.81 10.70
CA LYS A 61 -2.91 0.52 10.81
C LYS A 61 -3.19 -0.01 9.42
N CYS A 62 -2.90 -1.28 9.19
CA CYS A 62 -3.26 -2.01 7.96
C CYS A 62 -4.12 -3.21 8.34
N THR A 63 -5.27 -3.35 7.69
CA THR A 63 -6.25 -4.42 7.94
C THR A 63 -6.42 -5.26 6.69
N SER A 64 -6.23 -6.57 6.82
CA SER A 64 -6.48 -7.52 5.74
C SER A 64 -7.99 -7.71 5.57
N ARG A 65 -8.54 -7.43 4.39
CA ARG A 65 -9.94 -7.67 4.06
C ARG A 65 -10.05 -8.47 2.78
N ARG A 66 -11.18 -9.15 2.60
CA ARG A 66 -11.49 -9.85 1.33
C ARG A 66 -11.48 -8.92 0.12
N SER A 67 -11.79 -7.64 0.33
CA SER A 67 -11.77 -6.59 -0.70
C SER A 67 -10.38 -5.96 -0.94
N GLY A 68 -9.35 -6.40 -0.22
CA GLY A 68 -7.99 -5.86 -0.28
C GLY A 68 -7.45 -5.38 1.07
N MET A 69 -6.17 -5.05 1.08
CA MET A 69 -5.48 -4.48 2.25
C MET A 69 -5.89 -3.02 2.43
N VAL A 70 -6.39 -2.65 3.60
CA VAL A 70 -6.75 -1.26 3.93
C VAL A 70 -5.75 -0.68 4.90
N CYS A 71 -4.95 0.28 4.45
CA CYS A 71 -3.96 0.96 5.29
C CYS A 71 -4.37 2.41 5.55
N ARG A 72 -4.35 2.83 6.82
CA ARG A 72 -4.76 4.16 7.25
C ARG A 72 -3.73 4.79 8.18
N ASN A 73 -3.59 6.11 8.07
CA ASN A 73 -3.01 6.93 9.12
C ASN A 73 -4.11 7.35 10.10
N LEU A 74 -4.08 6.82 11.31
CA LEU A 74 -5.06 7.13 12.35
C LEU A 74 -5.02 8.60 12.81
N ARG A 75 -3.92 9.33 12.56
CA ARG A 75 -3.81 10.75 12.90
C ARG A 75 -4.44 11.68 11.86
N THR A 76 -4.30 11.35 10.58
CA THR A 76 -4.74 12.22 9.47
C THR A 76 -5.94 11.67 8.72
N GLU A 77 -6.40 10.49 9.12
CA GLU A 77 -7.51 9.75 8.52
C GLU A 77 -7.36 9.33 7.05
N HIS A 78 -6.36 9.85 6.34
CA HIS A 78 -5.99 9.41 5.00
C HIS A 78 -5.46 7.98 4.97
N GLY A 79 -5.62 7.32 3.83
CA GLY A 79 -5.29 5.93 3.64
C GLY A 79 -5.48 5.46 2.20
N PHE A 80 -5.40 4.16 2.03
CA PHE A 80 -5.68 3.51 0.77
C PHE A 80 -6.22 2.10 1.01
N ARG A 81 -6.98 1.60 0.02
CA ARG A 81 -7.28 0.19 -0.16
C ARG A 81 -6.51 -0.31 -1.39
N LEU A 82 -5.78 -1.39 -1.21
CA LEU A 82 -4.98 -2.03 -2.25
C LEU A 82 -5.43 -3.48 -2.45
N SER A 83 -5.75 -3.84 -3.68
CA SER A 83 -6.10 -5.19 -4.09
C SER A 83 -5.48 -5.51 -5.44
N ARG A 84 -5.53 -6.78 -5.87
CA ARG A 84 -5.04 -7.16 -7.20
C ARG A 84 -5.74 -6.39 -8.32
N ALA A 85 -7.04 -6.15 -8.18
CA ALA A 85 -7.86 -5.58 -9.24
C ALA A 85 -7.95 -4.05 -9.19
N ASP A 86 -7.70 -3.44 -8.04
CA ASP A 86 -8.07 -2.04 -7.81
C ASP A 86 -7.25 -1.36 -6.69
N VAL A 87 -7.12 -0.04 -6.82
CA VAL A 87 -6.49 0.87 -5.85
C VAL A 87 -7.38 2.07 -5.60
N ASP A 88 -7.76 2.26 -4.34
CA ASP A 88 -8.53 3.40 -3.89
C ASP A 88 -7.73 4.18 -2.83
N ARG A 89 -7.68 5.51 -2.93
CA ARG A 89 -6.91 6.40 -2.06
C ARG A 89 -7.84 7.45 -1.48
N PHE A 90 -7.85 7.59 -0.16
CA PHE A 90 -8.73 8.49 0.60
C PHE A 90 -7.94 9.33 1.62
#